data_AF-A0A1M6LV68-F1
#
_entry.id   AF-A0A1M6LV68-F1
#
_cell.length_a   1.000
_cell.length_b   1.000
_cell.length_c   1.000
_cell.angle_alpha   90.00
_cell.angle_beta   90.00
_cell.angle_gamma   90.00
#
_symmetry.space_group_name_H-M   'P 1'
#
loop_
_entity.id
_entity.type
_entity.pdbx_description
1 polymer ?
#
loop_
_entity_poly.entity_id
_entity_poly.type
_entity_poly.pdbx_seq_one_letter_code
_entity_poly.pdbx_strand_id
1 'polypeptide(L)'
;MRKIPEYWLDVPGSKKYQVSNYGNFRRKLKNGKVKPIKSYLKKNKWMVVKVDFNGTYREYEVHKIVADVFLEKRTSTNMVLYHKNGIKGESVLLGWRVLLDRQHLL
;
A
#
# COMPACT_ATOMS: atom_id res chain seq x y z
N MET A 1 -0.60 17.47 -15.80
CA MET A 1 -0.71 15.99 -15.68
C MET A 1 -2.17 15.62 -15.42
N ARG A 2 -2.73 14.64 -16.13
CA ARG A 2 -4.08 14.12 -15.83
C ARG A 2 -4.01 13.34 -14.51
N LYS A 3 -4.77 13.78 -13.50
CA LYS A 3 -4.87 13.07 -12.21
C LYS A 3 -5.70 11.82 -12.43
N ILE A 4 -5.13 10.64 -12.17
CA ILE A 4 -5.88 9.38 -12.19
C ILE A 4 -6.95 9.44 -11.07
N PRO A 5 -8.16 8.89 -11.25
CA PRO A 5 -9.10 8.78 -10.15
C PRO A 5 -8.56 7.95 -8.97
N GLU A 6 -9.04 8.22 -7.75
CA GLU A 6 -8.74 7.36 -6.60
C GLU A 6 -9.68 6.14 -6.59
N TYR A 7 -9.10 4.95 -6.65
CA TYR A 7 -9.82 3.68 -6.55
C TYR A 7 -9.58 3.04 -5.19
N TRP A 8 -10.60 2.44 -4.61
CA TRP A 8 -10.55 1.83 -3.28
C TRP A 8 -10.90 0.35 -3.35
N LEU A 9 -10.02 -0.49 -2.82
CA LEU A 9 -10.20 -1.94 -2.76
C LEU A 9 -10.09 -2.45 -1.32
N ASP A 10 -10.73 -3.58 -1.03
CA ASP A 10 -10.63 -4.24 0.27
C ASP A 10 -9.22 -4.81 0.48
N VAL A 11 -8.70 -4.70 1.70
CA VAL A 11 -7.37 -5.26 2.02
C VAL A 11 -7.51 -6.77 2.30
N PRO A 12 -6.72 -7.64 1.66
CA PRO A 12 -6.67 -9.06 1.97
C PRO A 12 -6.45 -9.33 3.47
N GLY A 13 -7.17 -10.30 4.02
CA GLY A 13 -7.12 -10.58 5.46
C GLY A 13 -7.90 -9.60 6.35
N SER A 14 -8.69 -8.67 5.77
CA SER A 14 -9.65 -7.91 6.56
C SER A 14 -10.82 -7.35 5.76
N LYS A 15 -12.04 -7.72 6.15
CA LYS A 15 -13.27 -7.06 5.66
C LYS A 15 -13.49 -5.66 6.27
N LYS A 16 -12.67 -5.24 7.24
CA LYS A 16 -12.84 -3.95 7.95
C LYS A 16 -12.15 -2.79 7.24
N TYR A 17 -11.17 -3.04 6.38
CA TYR A 17 -10.28 -2.00 5.87
C TYR A 17 -10.24 -1.98 4.34
N GLN A 18 -10.08 -0.78 3.80
CA GLN A 18 -9.85 -0.51 2.39
C GLN A 18 -8.59 0.31 2.23
N VAL A 19 -7.88 0.06 1.13
CA VAL A 19 -6.72 0.83 0.70
C VAL A 19 -7.00 1.42 -0.68
N SER A 20 -6.55 2.65 -0.91
CA SER A 20 -6.66 3.25 -2.23
C SER A 20 -5.42 3.03 -3.09
N ASN A 21 -5.56 3.27 -4.39
CA ASN A 21 -4.43 3.30 -5.30
C ASN A 21 -3.39 4.40 -4.96
N TYR A 22 -3.73 5.33 -4.07
CA TYR A 22 -2.81 6.33 -3.54
C TYR A 22 -2.13 5.95 -2.23
N GLY A 23 -2.44 4.76 -1.68
CA GLY A 23 -1.95 4.33 -0.39
C GLY A 23 -2.67 4.96 0.80
N ASN A 24 -3.84 5.57 0.59
CA ASN A 24 -4.68 6.02 1.69
C ASN A 24 -5.46 4.84 2.28
N PHE A 25 -5.70 4.88 3.59
CA PHE A 25 -6.45 3.82 4.29
C PHE A 25 -7.75 4.36 4.87
N ARG A 26 -8.79 3.51 4.85
CA ARG A 26 -10.04 3.77 5.56
C ARG A 26 -10.63 2.50 6.17
N ARG A 27 -11.35 2.66 7.27
CA ARG A 27 -12.12 1.60 7.92
C ARG A 27 -13.58 1.66 7.50
N LYS A 28 -14.17 0.52 7.12
CA LYS A 28 -15.62 0.35 6.99
C LYS A 28 -16.24 0.20 8.38
N LEU A 29 -17.19 1.06 8.71
CA LEU A 29 -17.94 1.00 9.95
C LEU A 29 -19.22 0.18 9.75
N LYS A 30 -19.78 -0.37 10.84
CA LYS A 30 -20.99 -1.22 10.78
C LYS A 30 -22.21 -0.50 10.18
N ASN A 31 -22.25 0.84 10.27
CA ASN A 31 -23.32 1.68 9.73
C ASN A 31 -23.12 2.10 8.26
N GLY A 32 -22.23 1.41 7.52
CA GLY A 32 -21.93 1.72 6.12
C GLY A 32 -21.05 2.94 5.89
N LYS A 33 -20.76 3.75 6.91
CA LYS A 33 -19.83 4.89 6.80
C LYS A 33 -18.38 4.40 6.75
N VAL A 34 -17.50 5.27 6.26
CA VAL A 34 -16.05 5.04 6.25
C VAL A 34 -15.33 6.03 7.17
N LYS A 35 -14.28 5.57 7.84
CA LYS A 35 -13.40 6.41 8.67
C LYS A 35 -11.97 6.40 8.10
N PRO A 36 -11.41 7.55 7.69
CA PRO A 36 -10.02 7.63 7.27
C PRO A 36 -9.06 7.17 8.38
N ILE A 37 -7.95 6.54 7.98
CA ILE A 37 -6.89 6.10 8.88
C ILE A 37 -5.61 6.82 8.47
N LYS A 38 -5.01 7.51 9.43
CA LYS A 38 -3.78 8.27 9.20
C LYS A 38 -2.59 7.31 9.16
N SER A 39 -1.94 7.25 8.00
CA SER A 39 -0.59 6.70 7.87
C SER A 39 0.45 7.71 8.34
N TYR A 40 1.63 7.25 8.70
CA TYR A 40 2.74 8.10 9.12
C TYR A 40 4.08 7.57 8.62
N LEU A 41 5.05 8.48 8.52
CA LEU A 41 6.40 8.17 8.08
C LEU A 41 7.22 7.63 9.26
N LYS A 42 7.81 6.44 9.13
CA LYS A 42 8.78 5.92 10.10
C LYS A 42 10.16 6.57 9.92
N LYS A 43 11.03 6.41 10.92
CA LYS A 43 12.44 6.88 10.88
C LYS A 43 13.20 6.36 9.65
N ASN A 44 12.90 5.12 9.22
CA ASN A 44 13.46 4.49 8.02
C ASN A 44 12.88 5.01 6.68
N LYS A 45 12.09 6.10 6.73
CA LYS A 45 11.45 6.76 5.58
C LYS A 45 10.39 5.93 4.85
N TRP A 46 9.90 4.86 5.46
CA TRP A 46 8.74 4.13 4.94
C TRP A 46 7.43 4.66 5.54
N MET A 47 6.41 4.83 4.70
CA MET A 47 5.05 5.08 5.14
C MET A 47 4.46 3.80 5.72
N VAL A 48 3.95 3.89 6.94
CA VAL A 48 3.30 2.79 7.66
C VAL A 48 1.90 3.17 8.12
N VAL A 49 1.06 2.16 8.30
CA VAL A 49 -0.27 2.29 8.89
C VAL A 49 -0.44 1.24 9.99
N LYS A 50 -1.06 1.62 11.11
CA LYS A 50 -1.32 0.72 12.24
C LYS A 50 -2.77 0.25 12.19
N VAL A 51 -2.98 -1.03 11.90
CA VAL A 51 -4.30 -1.62 11.60
C VAL A 51 -4.36 -3.08 12.04
N ASP A 52 -5.56 -3.63 12.14
CA ASP A 52 -5.83 -5.03 12.50
C ASP A 52 -6.14 -5.85 11.24
N PHE A 53 -5.19 -6.68 10.83
CA PHE A 53 -5.41 -7.68 9.78
C PHE A 53 -5.33 -9.06 10.40
N ASN A 54 -6.29 -9.93 10.08
CA ASN A 54 -6.39 -11.31 10.61
C ASN A 54 -6.26 -11.40 12.15
N GLY A 55 -6.81 -10.45 12.91
CA GLY A 55 -6.75 -10.43 14.38
C GLY A 55 -5.45 -9.90 14.96
N THR A 56 -4.48 -9.49 14.12
CA THR A 56 -3.21 -8.92 14.56
C THR A 56 -3.15 -7.43 14.30
N TYR A 57 -3.22 -6.65 15.39
CA TYR A 57 -3.06 -5.19 15.36
C TYR A 57 -1.59 -4.80 15.43
N ARG A 58 -1.01 -4.40 14.29
CA ARG A 58 0.39 -3.96 14.20
C ARG A 58 0.58 -2.92 13.10
N GLU A 59 1.81 -2.44 12.97
CA GLU A 59 2.22 -1.59 11.85
C GLU A 59 2.45 -2.43 10.60
N TYR A 60 1.98 -1.92 9.47
CA TYR A 60 2.22 -2.49 8.15
C TYR A 60 2.74 -1.40 7.21
N GLU A 61 3.65 -1.78 6.32
CA GLU A 61 4.17 -0.88 5.29
C GLU A 61 3.12 -0.67 4.20
N VAL A 62 2.77 0.59 3.96
CA VAL A 62 1.70 0.99 3.02
C VAL A 62 1.98 0.44 1.62
N HIS A 63 3.22 0.56 1.16
CA HIS A 63 3.61 0.15 -0.19
C HIS A 63 3.42 -1.34 -0.47
N LYS A 64 3.70 -2.20 0.53
CA LYS A 64 3.49 -3.65 0.40
C LYS A 64 2.02 -4.00 0.25
N ILE A 65 1.16 -3.34 1.03
CA ILE A 65 -0.28 -3.54 0.93
C ILE A 65 -0.81 -3.06 -0.41
N VAL A 66 -0.43 -1.86 -0.86
CA VAL A 66 -0.86 -1.33 -2.17
C VAL A 66 -0.41 -2.26 -3.30
N ALA A 67 0.83 -2.76 -3.25
CA ALA A 67 1.32 -3.72 -4.22
C ALA A 67 0.48 -5.02 -4.21
N ASP A 68 0.23 -5.60 -3.04
CA ASP A 68 -0.56 -6.84 -2.90
C ASP A 68 -2.01 -6.69 -3.39
N VAL A 69 -2.60 -5.52 -3.19
CA VAL A 69 -3.99 -5.24 -3.57
C VAL A 69 -4.15 -4.90 -5.06
N PHE A 70 -3.20 -4.19 -5.66
CA PHE A 70 -3.36 -3.62 -7.00
C PHE A 70 -2.44 -4.21 -8.07
N LEU A 71 -1.44 -5.04 -7.70
CA LEU A 71 -0.58 -5.74 -8.65
C LEU A 71 -0.98 -7.22 -8.72
N GLU A 72 -1.36 -7.68 -9.92
CA GLU A 72 -1.89 -9.04 -10.16
C GLU A 72 -0.91 -10.19 -9.81
N LYS A 73 0.39 -9.92 -9.71
CA LYS A 73 1.38 -10.89 -9.24
C LYS A 73 1.72 -10.63 -7.79
N ARG A 74 1.22 -11.51 -6.91
CA ARG A 74 1.70 -11.67 -5.53
C ARG A 74 3.20 -11.45 -5.51
N THR A 75 3.64 -10.36 -4.89
CA THR A 75 5.06 -10.04 -4.70
C THR A 75 5.73 -11.26 -4.10
N SER A 76 6.52 -11.99 -4.91
CA SER A 76 7.36 -13.06 -4.40
C SER A 76 8.39 -12.45 -3.45
N THR A 77 8.90 -13.24 -2.50
CA THR A 77 9.81 -12.81 -1.42
C THR A 77 11.08 -12.08 -1.92
N ASN A 78 11.38 -12.18 -3.22
CA ASN A 78 12.56 -11.60 -3.85
C ASN A 78 12.30 -10.28 -4.61
N MET A 79 11.05 -9.83 -4.73
CA MET A 79 10.71 -8.61 -5.47
C MET A 79 10.91 -7.36 -4.60
N VAL A 80 11.71 -6.42 -5.10
CA VAL A 80 11.94 -5.11 -4.48
C VAL A 80 11.12 -4.07 -5.23
N LEU A 81 10.25 -3.38 -4.49
CA LEU A 81 9.34 -2.39 -5.02
C LEU A 81 10.06 -1.02 -5.06
N TYR A 82 10.24 -0.44 -6.25
CA TYR A 82 10.94 0.83 -6.44
C TYR A 82 9.96 1.98 -6.73
N HIS A 83 10.20 3.14 -6.11
CA HIS A 83 9.58 4.40 -6.49
C HIS A 83 10.27 4.92 -7.75
N LYS A 84 9.53 5.08 -8.85
CA LYS A 84 9.96 5.60 -10.16
C LYS A 84 10.72 6.93 -10.07
N ASN A 85 10.46 7.72 -9.03
CA ASN A 85 11.06 9.04 -8.83
C ASN A 85 12.10 9.08 -7.69
N GLY A 86 12.45 7.94 -7.07
CA GLY A 86 13.41 7.89 -5.94
C GLY A 86 12.90 8.49 -4.61
N ILE A 87 11.68 9.04 -4.58
CA ILE A 87 11.08 9.67 -3.40
C ILE A 87 10.33 8.63 -2.57
N LYS A 88 10.96 8.15 -1.49
CA LYS A 88 10.42 7.13 -0.56
C LYS A 88 9.12 7.53 0.15
N GLY A 89 8.75 8.82 0.11
CA GLY A 89 7.57 9.37 0.80
C GLY A 89 6.25 9.28 0.01
N GLU A 90 6.29 9.00 -1.30
CA GLU A 90 5.07 8.98 -2.13
C GLU A 90 4.53 7.55 -2.31
N SER A 91 3.34 7.27 -1.78
CA SER A 91 2.69 5.95 -1.89
C SER A 91 1.82 5.77 -3.14
N VAL A 92 1.83 6.74 -4.05
CA VAL A 92 0.93 6.82 -5.21
C VAL A 92 1.27 5.75 -6.27
N LEU A 93 0.26 5.01 -6.78
CA LEU A 93 0.40 4.00 -7.86
C LEU A 93 1.15 4.50 -9.11
N LEU A 94 1.10 5.79 -9.45
CA LEU A 94 1.89 6.39 -10.55
C LEU A 94 3.41 6.34 -10.33
N GLY A 95 3.87 6.17 -9.10
CA GLY A 95 5.26 5.98 -8.74
C GLY A 95 5.76 4.54 -8.87
N TRP A 96 4.91 3.57 -9.22
CA TRP A 96 5.31 2.16 -9.24
C TRP A 96 5.24 1.63 -10.68
N ARG A 97 6.38 1.54 -11.35
CA ARG A 97 6.48 0.84 -12.64
C ARG A 97 7.60 -0.20 -12.58
N VAL A 98 7.15 -1.45 -12.56
CA VAL A 98 7.82 -2.70 -12.97
C VAL A 98 8.94 -3.25 -12.06
N LEU A 99 8.80 -4.55 -11.88
CA LEU A 99 9.59 -5.53 -11.15
C LEU A 99 10.96 -5.75 -11.83
N LEU A 100 12.05 -5.67 -11.08
CA LEU A 100 13.33 -6.26 -11.50
C LEU A 100 13.60 -7.50 -10.65
N ASP A 101 13.85 -8.60 -11.34
CA ASP A 101 14.40 -9.81 -10.75
C ASP A 101 15.79 -9.52 -10.16
N ARG A 102 16.06 -10.04 -8.97
CA ARG A 102 17.29 -9.76 -8.22
C ARG A 102 18.50 -10.56 -8.75
N GLN A 103 18.52 -10.88 -10.04
CA GLN A 103 19.58 -11.65 -10.70
C GLN A 103 20.48 -10.84 -11.65
N HIS A 104 20.21 -9.54 -11.89
CA HIS A 104 21.02 -8.75 -12.83
C HIS A 104 21.37 -7.36 -12.29
N LEU A 105 22.17 -7.31 -11.23
CA LEU A 105 22.98 -6.13 -10.91
C LEU A 105 24.43 -6.58 -10.81
N LEU A 106 25.11 -6.54 -11.97
CA LEU A 106 26.56 -6.40 -12.07
C LEU A 106 26.93 -4.94 -11.76
#